data_AF-X1GB82-F1
#
_entry.id   AF-X1GB82-F1
#
_cell.length_a   1.000
_cell.length_b   1.000
_cell.length_c   1.000
_cell.angle_alpha   90.00
_cell.angle_beta   90.00
_cell.angle_gamma   90.00
#
_symmetry.space_group_name_H-M   'P 1'
#
loop_
_entity.id
_entity.type
_entity.pdbx_description
1 polymer ?
#
loop_
_entity_poly.entity_id
_entity_poly.type
_entity_poly.pdbx_seq_one_letter_code
_entity_poly.pdbx_strand_id
1 'polypeptide(L)'
;MNRINIRFNKYITSKCIGVAICVLLVATSLTVAFDATSEVNPKDDHLSYSFEFIEPGLQMATVDATDYTLIQMSGCMAIGKQAGGPMLPVKSVKLMLPAMTTVTGINVIGNPIELTNIKTPVYP
;
A
#
# COMPACT_ATOMS: atom_id res chain seq x y z
N MET A 1 16.57 -53.15 51.44
CA MET A 1 15.89 -51.84 51.40
C MET A 1 16.63 -50.84 50.48
N ASN A 2 16.77 -51.11 49.17
CA ASN A 2 17.48 -50.15 48.27
C ASN A 2 16.92 -50.04 46.84
N ARG A 3 15.79 -50.71 46.52
CA ARG A 3 15.18 -50.69 45.17
C ARG A 3 14.05 -49.66 45.00
N ILE A 4 13.55 -49.07 46.08
CA ILE A 4 12.39 -48.15 46.07
C ILE A 4 12.85 -46.72 45.77
N ASN A 5 13.98 -46.27 46.33
CA ASN A 5 14.52 -44.91 46.11
C ASN A 5 14.90 -44.61 44.65
N ILE A 6 15.34 -45.62 43.89
CA ILE A 6 15.78 -45.43 42.49
C ILE A 6 14.58 -45.20 41.55
N ARG A 7 13.42 -45.80 41.82
CA ARG A 7 12.22 -45.64 40.98
C ARG A 7 11.49 -44.32 41.21
N PHE A 8 11.51 -43.80 42.44
CA PHE A 8 10.94 -42.48 42.76
C PHE A 8 11.72 -41.33 42.13
N ASN A 9 13.06 -41.40 42.16
CA ASN A 9 13.90 -40.35 41.56
C ASN A 9 13.64 -40.20 40.06
N LYS A 10 13.58 -41.32 39.32
CA LYS A 10 13.37 -41.33 37.86
C LYS A 10 11.98 -40.79 37.44
N TYR A 11 10.96 -40.99 38.28
CA TYR A 11 9.60 -40.48 38.05
C TYR A 11 9.49 -38.96 38.30
N ILE A 12 10.19 -38.47 39.33
CA ILE A 12 10.27 -37.04 39.64
C ILE A 12 11.02 -36.30 38.52
N THR A 13 12.15 -36.84 38.03
CA THR A 13 12.90 -36.23 36.92
C THR A 13 12.08 -36.13 35.63
N SER A 14 11.29 -37.16 35.30
CA SER A 14 10.45 -37.16 34.09
C SER A 14 9.32 -36.13 34.13
N LYS A 15 8.71 -35.90 35.31
CA LYS A 15 7.68 -34.87 35.48
C LYS A 15 8.26 -33.45 35.46
N CYS A 16 9.44 -33.24 36.04
CA CYS A 16 10.12 -31.95 36.01
C CYS A 16 10.47 -31.51 34.58
N ILE A 17 10.86 -32.45 33.70
CA ILE A 17 11.16 -32.16 32.30
C ILE A 17 9.90 -31.69 31.55
N GLY A 18 8.75 -32.33 31.77
CA GLY A 18 7.48 -31.91 31.15
C GLY A 18 7.05 -30.50 31.54
N VAL A 19 7.19 -30.16 32.83
CA VAL A 19 6.91 -28.80 33.32
C VAL A 19 7.88 -27.78 32.74
N ALA A 20 9.18 -28.10 32.66
CA ALA A 20 10.18 -27.21 32.07
C ALA A 20 9.89 -26.91 30.59
N ILE A 21 9.48 -27.91 29.80
CA ILE A 21 9.09 -27.73 28.40
C ILE A 21 7.84 -26.83 28.30
N CYS A 22 6.84 -27.04 29.16
CA CYS A 22 5.63 -26.21 29.17
C CYS A 22 5.96 -24.74 29.50
N VAL A 23 6.79 -24.49 30.51
CA VAL A 23 7.21 -23.13 30.86
C VAL A 23 7.98 -22.48 29.72
N LEU A 24 8.84 -23.23 29.03
CA LEU A 24 9.61 -22.73 27.90
C LEU A 24 8.71 -22.39 26.70
N LEU A 25 7.70 -23.22 26.40
CA LEU A 25 6.71 -22.94 25.36
C LEU A 25 5.82 -21.73 25.69
N VAL A 26 5.42 -21.57 26.96
CA VAL A 26 4.66 -20.40 27.40
C VAL A 26 5.52 -19.15 27.31
N ALA A 27 6.77 -19.20 27.77
CA ALA A 27 7.70 -18.08 27.69
C ALA A 27 7.98 -17.65 26.25
N THR A 28 8.20 -18.60 25.32
CA THR A 28 8.41 -18.26 23.90
C THR A 28 7.16 -17.67 23.26
N SER A 29 5.97 -18.19 23.58
CA SER A 29 4.70 -17.60 23.10
C SER A 29 4.49 -16.18 23.65
N LEU A 30 4.88 -15.94 24.91
CA LEU A 30 4.76 -14.65 25.56
C LEU A 30 5.75 -13.63 24.99
N THR A 31 6.99 -14.03 24.72
CA THR A 31 7.99 -13.14 24.08
C THR A 31 7.57 -12.74 22.67
N VAL A 32 7.02 -13.65 21.87
CA VAL A 32 6.52 -13.32 20.52
C VAL A 32 5.31 -12.40 20.59
N ALA A 33 4.41 -12.60 21.57
CA ALA A 33 3.28 -11.71 21.81
C ALA A 33 3.75 -10.30 22.25
N PHE A 34 4.75 -10.22 23.13
CA PHE A 34 5.28 -8.92 23.56
C PHE A 34 6.05 -8.20 22.45
N ASP A 35 6.82 -8.91 21.62
CA ASP A 35 7.51 -8.33 20.47
C ASP A 35 6.51 -7.83 19.41
N ALA A 36 5.38 -8.52 19.24
CA ALA A 36 4.27 -8.04 18.41
C ALA A 36 3.55 -6.80 18.98
N THR A 37 3.66 -6.56 20.29
CA THR A 37 3.13 -5.36 20.97
C THR A 37 4.17 -4.27 21.21
N SER A 38 5.45 -4.54 20.91
CA SER A 38 6.48 -3.52 20.91
C SER A 38 6.16 -2.57 19.77
N GLU A 39 5.44 -1.50 20.11
CA GLU A 39 5.15 -0.37 19.26
C GLU A 39 6.47 0.09 18.62
N VAL A 40 6.67 -0.29 17.36
CA VAL A 40 7.50 0.48 16.45
C VAL A 40 6.84 1.84 16.44
N ASN A 41 7.42 2.79 17.18
CA ASN A 41 6.99 4.19 17.23
C ASN A 41 6.78 4.65 15.78
N PRO A 42 5.53 4.76 15.29
CA PRO A 42 5.27 4.95 13.88
C PRO A 42 5.46 6.43 13.62
N LYS A 43 6.72 6.85 13.53
CA LYS A 43 7.01 8.28 13.43
C LYS A 43 6.60 8.89 12.10
N ASP A 44 6.18 8.09 11.11
CA ASP A 44 5.57 8.60 9.88
C ASP A 44 4.59 7.57 9.28
N ASP A 45 3.34 7.56 9.73
CA ASP A 45 2.23 6.75 9.19
C ASP A 45 1.71 7.25 7.82
N HIS A 46 2.60 7.81 7.00
CA HIS A 46 2.24 8.37 5.70
C HIS A 46 3.18 7.89 4.60
N LEU A 47 2.58 7.57 3.45
CA LEU A 47 3.32 7.21 2.23
C LEU A 47 3.28 8.41 1.28
N SER A 48 4.46 8.95 0.94
CA SER A 48 4.60 10.09 0.04
C SER A 48 5.05 9.63 -1.34
N TYR A 49 4.29 9.99 -2.37
CA TYR A 49 4.59 9.70 -3.77
C TYR A 49 4.51 10.97 -4.59
N SER A 50 5.46 11.14 -5.51
CA SER A 50 5.49 12.24 -6.46
C SER A 50 5.34 11.69 -7.87
N PHE A 51 4.46 12.32 -8.66
CA PHE A 51 4.24 11.96 -10.05
C PHE A 51 4.44 13.20 -10.91
N GLU A 52 5.22 13.03 -11.97
CA GLU A 52 5.37 14.03 -12.99
C GLU A 52 4.44 13.73 -14.16
N PHE A 53 3.86 14.79 -14.69
CA PHE A 53 3.06 14.77 -15.90
C PHE A 53 3.90 15.40 -17.01
N ILE A 54 3.94 14.70 -18.15
CA ILE A 54 4.50 15.24 -19.38
C ILE A 54 3.48 16.24 -19.94
N GLU A 55 3.96 17.29 -20.59
CA GLU A 55 3.10 18.29 -21.22
C GLU A 55 2.02 17.63 -22.10
N PRO A 56 0.73 18.00 -21.94
CA PRO A 56 -0.35 17.42 -22.72
C PRO A 56 -0.28 17.86 -24.18
N GLY A 57 -0.50 16.91 -25.09
CA GLY A 57 -0.75 17.18 -26.50
C GLY A 57 -2.22 17.48 -26.75
N LEU A 58 -2.49 18.32 -27.75
CA LEU A 58 -3.84 18.57 -28.26
C LEU A 58 -4.00 17.85 -29.60
N GLN A 59 -5.09 17.13 -29.79
CA GLN A 59 -5.46 16.53 -31.06
C GLN A 59 -6.90 16.88 -31.41
N MET A 60 -7.17 17.05 -32.69
CA MET A 60 -8.54 17.26 -33.17
C MET A 60 -9.15 15.90 -33.52
N ALA A 61 -10.38 15.68 -33.07
CA ALA A 61 -11.18 14.52 -33.44
C ALA A 61 -12.57 14.97 -33.87
N THR A 62 -13.01 14.48 -35.02
CA THR A 62 -14.34 14.75 -35.54
C THR A 62 -15.27 13.62 -35.15
N VAL A 63 -16.37 13.94 -34.49
CA VAL A 63 -17.46 13.01 -34.14
C VAL A 63 -18.76 13.64 -34.64
N ASP A 64 -19.55 12.90 -35.42
CA ASP A 64 -20.83 13.37 -35.96
C ASP A 64 -20.77 14.77 -36.61
N ALA A 65 -19.75 15.00 -37.45
CA ALA A 65 -19.46 16.26 -38.14
C ALA A 65 -19.17 17.48 -37.24
N THR A 66 -18.94 17.24 -35.95
CA THR A 66 -18.48 18.25 -35.00
C THR A 66 -17.04 17.97 -34.59
N ASP A 67 -16.23 19.01 -34.55
CA ASP A 67 -14.83 18.91 -34.16
C ASP A 67 -14.65 19.11 -32.66
N TYR A 68 -13.88 18.23 -32.04
CA TYR A 68 -13.55 18.24 -30.63
C TYR A 68 -12.04 18.23 -30.42
N THR A 69 -11.58 18.93 -29.40
CA THR A 69 -10.20 18.85 -28.94
C THR A 69 -10.06 17.72 -27.92
N LEU A 70 -9.26 16.72 -28.27
CA LEU A 70 -8.80 15.69 -27.37
C LEU A 70 -7.49 16.12 -26.70
N ILE A 71 -7.46 16.05 -25.37
CA ILE A 71 -6.26 16.26 -24.58
C ILE A 71 -5.61 14.88 -24.38
N GLN A 72 -4.46 14.66 -25.00
CA GLN A 72 -3.72 13.40 -24.91
C GLN A 72 -2.47 13.57 -24.05
N MET A 73 -2.25 12.62 -23.15
CA MET A 73 -1.05 12.58 -22.31
C MET A 73 -0.56 11.14 -22.20
N SER A 74 0.75 10.94 -22.37
CA SER A 74 1.35 9.59 -22.36
C SER A 74 1.13 8.90 -21.02
N GLY A 75 0.75 7.62 -21.05
CA GLY A 75 0.46 6.82 -19.86
C GLY A 75 -0.82 7.20 -19.12
N CYS A 76 -1.67 8.06 -19.71
CA CYS A 76 -2.97 8.41 -19.16
C CYS A 76 -4.11 7.74 -19.93
N MET A 77 -5.22 7.50 -19.25
CA MET A 77 -6.47 7.04 -19.86
C MET A 77 -7.47 8.19 -19.89
N ALA A 78 -8.18 8.37 -21.00
CA ALA A 78 -9.23 9.37 -21.11
C ALA A 78 -10.48 8.89 -20.35
N ILE A 79 -10.90 9.63 -19.33
CA ILE A 79 -12.06 9.30 -18.50
C ILE A 79 -13.03 10.49 -18.49
N GLY A 80 -14.29 10.21 -18.82
CA GLY A 80 -15.38 11.17 -18.66
C GLY A 80 -16.10 10.96 -17.33
N LYS A 81 -16.50 12.05 -16.65
CA LYS A 81 -17.29 11.96 -15.41
C LYS A 81 -18.68 11.36 -15.65
N GLN A 82 -19.24 11.55 -16.85
CA GLN A 82 -20.54 11.05 -17.27
C GLN A 82 -20.56 10.85 -18.79
N ALA A 83 -21.49 10.03 -19.28
CA ALA A 83 -21.70 9.86 -20.72
C ALA A 83 -22.08 11.21 -21.37
N GLY A 84 -21.46 11.51 -22.51
CA GLY A 84 -21.60 12.80 -23.20
C GLY A 84 -20.86 13.98 -22.55
N GLY A 85 -20.22 13.77 -21.39
CA GLY A 85 -19.35 14.77 -20.77
C GLY A 85 -17.95 14.80 -21.40
N PRO A 86 -17.17 15.87 -21.16
CA PRO A 86 -15.80 15.96 -21.65
C PRO A 86 -14.93 14.88 -20.99
N MET A 87 -14.01 14.32 -21.79
CA MET A 87 -13.03 13.35 -21.31
C MET A 87 -11.75 14.07 -20.87
N LEU A 88 -11.22 13.69 -19.71
CA LEU A 88 -9.95 14.21 -19.21
C LEU A 88 -8.94 13.06 -19.06
N PRO A 89 -7.65 13.28 -19.37
CA PRO A 89 -6.61 12.28 -19.16
C PRO A 89 -6.37 12.06 -17.66
N VAL A 90 -6.41 10.80 -17.22
CA VAL A 90 -6.17 10.37 -15.84
C VAL A 90 -5.05 9.33 -15.82
N LYS A 91 -4.03 9.56 -14.97
CA LYS A 91 -2.94 8.61 -14.72
C LYS A 91 -3.25 7.77 -13.49
N SER A 92 -3.57 6.51 -13.68
CA SER A 92 -3.80 5.57 -12.57
C SER A 92 -2.47 5.05 -12.01
N VAL A 93 -2.33 5.07 -10.69
CA VAL A 93 -1.15 4.54 -9.99
C VAL A 93 -1.56 3.44 -9.03
N LYS A 94 -0.74 2.40 -8.91
CA LYS A 94 -0.94 1.30 -7.95
C LYS A 94 0.10 1.44 -6.85
N LEU A 95 -0.37 1.56 -5.61
CA LEU A 95 0.47 1.72 -4.43
C LEU A 95 0.34 0.49 -3.55
N MET A 96 1.46 -0.06 -3.10
CA MET A 96 1.45 -1.19 -2.17
C MET A 96 1.34 -0.65 -0.74
N LEU A 97 0.33 -1.11 -0.03
CA LEU A 97 0.12 -0.77 1.37
C LEU A 97 0.77 -1.83 2.27
N PRO A 98 1.27 -1.44 3.45
CA PRO A 98 1.66 -2.40 4.47
C PRO A 98 0.51 -3.34 4.84
N ALA A 99 0.84 -4.56 5.22
CA ALA A 99 -0.17 -5.57 5.56
C ALA A 99 -1.09 -5.09 6.69
N MET A 100 -2.38 -5.41 6.58
CA MET A 100 -3.40 -5.03 7.56
C MET A 100 -3.57 -3.51 7.80
N THR A 101 -3.17 -2.67 6.84
CA THR A 101 -3.39 -1.22 6.90
C THR A 101 -4.48 -0.74 5.94
N THR A 102 -5.14 0.37 6.29
CA THR A 102 -6.16 1.03 5.47
C THR A 102 -5.83 2.50 5.30
N VAL A 103 -6.01 3.03 4.09
CA VAL A 103 -5.82 4.47 3.82
C VAL A 103 -7.01 5.25 4.36
N THR A 104 -6.75 6.17 5.29
CA THR A 104 -7.77 7.05 5.90
C THR A 104 -7.96 8.35 5.12
N GLY A 105 -6.91 8.81 4.42
CA GLY A 105 -6.94 10.04 3.66
C GLY A 105 -5.84 10.11 2.61
N ILE A 106 -6.09 10.92 1.58
CA ILE A 106 -5.13 11.24 0.53
C ILE A 106 -4.98 12.76 0.52
N ASN A 107 -3.77 13.24 0.77
CA ASN A 107 -3.43 14.65 0.62
C ASN A 107 -2.73 14.85 -0.73
N VAL A 108 -3.25 15.73 -1.57
CA VAL A 108 -2.71 16.01 -2.90
C VAL A 108 -2.13 17.42 -2.91
N ILE A 109 -0.84 17.52 -3.21
CA ILE A 109 -0.14 18.79 -3.39
C ILE A 109 0.38 18.81 -4.83
N GLY A 110 0.13 19.91 -5.54
CA GLY A 110 0.57 20.05 -6.92
C GLY A 110 0.49 21.49 -7.38
N ASN A 111 1.27 21.80 -8.43
CA ASN A 111 1.20 23.08 -9.11
C ASN A 111 0.20 22.97 -10.27
N PRO A 112 -0.88 23.76 -10.27
CA PRO A 112 -1.81 23.77 -11.39
C PRO A 112 -1.12 24.30 -12.65
N ILE A 113 -1.37 23.66 -13.79
CA ILE A 113 -0.93 24.12 -15.11
C ILE A 113 -2.15 24.62 -15.86
N GLU A 114 -2.12 25.90 -16.23
CA GLU A 114 -3.17 26.53 -17.04
C GLU A 114 -3.06 26.07 -18.50
N LEU A 115 -4.18 25.66 -19.09
CA LEU A 115 -4.25 25.14 -20.46
C LEU A 115 -3.92 26.19 -21.53
N THR A 116 -3.90 27.48 -21.17
CA THR A 116 -3.59 28.62 -22.04
C THR A 116 -2.14 28.67 -22.53
N ASN A 117 -1.23 27.91 -21.90
CA ASN A 117 0.19 27.85 -22.29
C ASN A 117 0.55 26.67 -23.20
N ILE A 118 -0.40 25.81 -23.54
CA ILE A 118 -0.14 24.65 -24.41
C ILE A 118 -0.11 25.15 -25.85
N LYS A 119 1.05 25.10 -26.49
CA LYS A 119 1.18 25.46 -27.90
C LYS A 119 0.28 24.55 -28.73
N THR A 120 -0.56 25.15 -29.57
CA THR A 120 -1.26 24.43 -30.63
C THR A 120 -0.23 23.69 -31.50
N PRO A 121 -0.39 22.38 -31.75
CA PRO A 121 0.52 21.69 -32.66
C PRO A 121 0.45 22.34 -34.04
N VAL A 122 1.60 22.80 -34.53
CA VAL A 122 1.76 23.21 -35.93
C VAL A 122 1.88 21.93 -36.73
N TYR A 123 0.83 21.56 -37.43
CA TYR A 123 0.91 20.52 -38.46
C TYR A 123 1.50 21.11 -39.74
N PRO A 124 2.37 20.38 -40.47
CA PRO A 124 2.81 20.74 -41.81
C PRO A 124 1.67 20.67 -42.85
#